data_AF-A0A379B744-F1
#
_entry.id   AF-A0A379B744-F1
#
_cell.length_a   1.000
_cell.length_b   1.000
_cell.length_c   1.000
_cell.angle_alpha   90.00
_cell.angle_beta   90.00
_cell.angle_gamma   90.00
#
_symmetry.space_group_name_H-M   'P 1'
#
loop_
_entity.id
_entity.type
_entity.pdbx_description
1 polymer ?
#
loop_
_entity_poly.entity_id
_entity_poly.type
_entity_poly.pdbx_seq_one_letter_code
_entity_poly.pdbx_strand_id
1 'polypeptide(L)'
;MSPYLYPRIPEQVLLDYQIELEKWILSASIDEIRDYFVVLHGGVFPDDWHDYVSRHQNNSSRKLEHILSCDQCQYLLLAIHTVSSFREDLKSLFVNRI
;
A
#
# COMPACT_ATOMS: atom_id res chain seq x y z
N MET A 1 9.54 20.97 31.10
CA MET A 1 9.54 21.50 29.72
C MET A 1 8.78 20.51 28.87
N SER A 2 7.70 20.94 28.22
CA SER A 2 6.88 20.03 27.40
C SER A 2 7.67 19.71 26.12
N PRO A 3 7.94 18.43 25.80
CA PRO A 3 8.79 18.04 24.66
C PRO A 3 8.15 18.31 23.28
N TYR A 4 6.96 18.93 23.23
CA TYR A 4 6.15 19.14 22.02
C TYR A 4 6.37 20.51 21.34
N LEU A 5 7.48 21.20 21.63
CA LEU A 5 7.68 22.61 21.26
C LEU A 5 8.38 22.87 19.93
N TYR A 6 8.66 21.82 19.14
CA TYR A 6 9.23 21.97 17.81
C TYR A 6 8.29 21.36 16.75
N PRO A 7 8.02 22.07 15.64
CA PRO A 7 7.30 21.48 14.53
C PRO A 7 8.08 20.25 14.04
N ARG A 8 7.36 19.14 13.82
CA ARG A 8 7.96 17.92 13.26
C ARG A 8 8.58 18.25 11.90
N ILE A 9 9.79 17.75 11.67
CA ILE A 9 10.41 17.82 10.35
C ILE A 9 9.67 16.87 9.38
N PRO A 10 9.62 17.15 8.08
CA PRO A 10 8.88 16.33 7.11
C PRO A 10 9.21 14.83 7.18
N GLU A 11 10.47 14.49 7.43
CA GLU A 11 10.94 13.10 7.56
C GLU A 11 10.32 12.38 8.75
N GLN A 12 10.12 13.08 9.88
CA GLN A 12 9.45 12.53 11.05
C GLN A 12 7.98 12.27 10.78
N VAL A 13 7.32 13.18 10.04
CA VAL A 13 5.92 13.01 9.66
C VAL A 13 5.74 11.80 8.74
N LEU A 14 6.63 11.63 7.76
CA LEU A 14 6.60 10.48 6.85
C LEU A 14 6.90 9.16 7.57
N LEU A 15 7.83 9.17 8.52
CA LEU A 15 8.14 8.00 9.33
C LEU A 15 6.96 7.62 10.23
N ASP A 16 6.36 8.58 10.94
CA ASP A 16 5.20 8.36 11.78
C ASP A 16 4.03 7.79 10.95
N TYR A 17 3.79 8.37 9.77
CA TYR A 17 2.79 7.87 8.83
C TYR A 17 3.05 6.44 8.39
N GLN A 18 4.30 6.11 8.04
CA GLN A 18 4.68 4.74 7.66
C GLN A 18 4.44 3.73 8.79
N ILE A 19 4.79 4.10 10.03
CA ILE A 19 4.55 3.25 11.22
C ILE A 19 3.05 3.05 11.46
N GLU A 20 2.24 4.10 11.33
CA GLU A 20 0.79 4.01 11.47
C GLU A 20 0.16 3.13 10.38
N LEU A 21 0.65 3.25 9.14
CA LEU A 21 0.17 2.46 8.01
C LEU A 21 0.51 0.97 8.17
N GLU A 22 1.72 0.64 8.62
CA GLU A 22 2.11 -0.74 8.94
C GLU A 22 1.24 -1.34 10.04
N LYS A 23 0.97 -0.58 11.11
CA LYS A 23 0.07 -1.01 12.19
C LYS A 23 -1.35 -1.23 11.68
N TRP A 24 -1.85 -0.34 10.82
CA TRP A 24 -3.17 -0.47 10.24
C TRP A 24 -3.27 -1.73 9.37
N ILE A 25 -2.30 -1.99 8.49
CA ILE A 25 -2.28 -3.20 7.65
C ILE A 25 -2.27 -4.48 8.49
N LEU A 26 -1.52 -4.48 9.62
CA LEU A 26 -1.49 -5.63 10.52
C LEU A 26 -2.88 -5.99 11.08
N SER A 27 -3.76 -5.02 11.26
CA SER A 27 -5.13 -5.24 11.77
C SER A 27 -6.22 -5.24 10.71
N ALA A 28 -5.98 -4.63 9.55
CA ALA A 28 -6.97 -4.49 8.48
C ALA A 28 -7.23 -5.81 7.76
N SER A 29 -8.47 -5.97 7.30
CA SER A 29 -8.87 -7.03 6.38
C SER A 29 -8.33 -6.77 4.97
N ILE A 30 -8.29 -7.82 4.16
CA ILE A 30 -7.86 -7.72 2.76
C ILE A 30 -8.75 -6.76 1.96
N ASP A 31 -10.05 -6.77 2.22
CA ASP A 31 -10.99 -5.90 1.50
C ASP A 31 -10.84 -4.43 1.90
N GLU A 32 -10.59 -4.13 3.19
CA GLU A 32 -10.25 -2.76 3.62
C GLU A 32 -8.95 -2.25 2.98
N ILE A 33 -7.95 -3.12 2.84
CA ILE A 33 -6.69 -2.78 2.16
C ILE A 33 -6.94 -2.47 0.69
N ARG A 34 -7.79 -3.25 0.01
CA ARG A 34 -8.21 -3.01 -1.38
C ARG A 34 -8.97 -1.71 -1.53
N ASP A 35 -9.93 -1.45 -0.66
CA ASP A 35 -10.72 -0.21 -0.67
C ASP A 35 -9.81 1.01 -0.48
N TYR A 36 -8.79 0.90 0.37
CA TYR A 36 -7.83 1.97 0.57
C TYR A 36 -6.99 2.27 -0.69
N PHE A 37 -6.61 1.25 -1.48
CA PHE A 37 -6.01 1.49 -2.81
C PHE A 37 -6.93 2.34 -3.70
N VAL A 38 -8.23 2.05 -3.73
CA VAL A 38 -9.21 2.80 -4.52
C VAL A 38 -9.35 4.25 -4.04
N VAL A 39 -9.36 4.45 -2.72
CA VAL A 39 -9.46 5.78 -2.09
C VAL A 39 -8.25 6.65 -2.39
N LEU A 40 -7.03 6.09 -2.37
CA LEU A 40 -5.80 6.84 -2.69
C LEU A 40 -5.88 7.50 -4.07
N HIS A 41 -6.59 6.88 -5.01
CA HIS A 41 -6.80 7.36 -6.37
C HIS A 41 -8.08 8.19 -6.55
N GLY A 42 -8.62 8.75 -5.46
CA GLY A 42 -9.79 9.63 -5.51
C GLY A 42 -11.10 8.91 -5.82
N GLY A 43 -11.19 7.60 -5.56
CA GLY A 43 -12.36 6.79 -5.91
C GLY A 43 -12.50 6.55 -7.42
N VAL A 44 -11.51 6.97 -8.21
CA VAL A 44 -11.49 6.85 -9.68
C VAL A 44 -10.80 5.55 -10.12
N PHE A 45 -10.95 4.47 -9.35
CA PHE A 45 -10.58 3.14 -9.82
C PHE A 45 -11.82 2.33 -10.25
N PRO A 46 -12.34 2.54 -11.48
CA PRO A 46 -13.28 1.61 -12.07
C PRO A 46 -12.62 0.98 -13.30
N ASP A 47 -11.85 -0.09 -13.10
CA ASP A 47 -11.62 -1.18 -14.06
C ASP A 47 -11.02 -2.31 -13.22
N ASP A 48 -11.80 -3.39 -13.03
CA ASP A 48 -11.55 -4.61 -12.25
C ASP A 48 -10.27 -4.66 -11.39
N TRP A 49 -10.39 -4.91 -10.07
CA TRP A 49 -9.24 -5.30 -9.24
C TRP A 49 -8.44 -6.45 -9.89
N HIS A 50 -9.15 -7.31 -10.63
CA HIS A 50 -8.57 -8.35 -11.46
C HIS A 50 -7.68 -7.81 -12.59
N ASP A 51 -8.05 -6.71 -13.23
CA ASP A 51 -7.27 -6.03 -14.27
C ASP A 51 -6.02 -5.38 -13.67
N TYR A 52 -6.14 -4.80 -12.47
CA TYR A 52 -5.02 -4.30 -11.67
C TYR A 52 -4.03 -5.41 -11.32
N VAL A 53 -4.51 -6.51 -10.72
CA VAL A 53 -3.67 -7.67 -10.37
C VAL A 53 -3.10 -8.31 -11.64
N SER A 54 -3.86 -8.41 -12.72
CA SER A 54 -3.39 -8.94 -14.01
C SER A 54 -2.25 -8.13 -14.60
N ARG A 55 -2.30 -6.79 -14.53
CA ARG A 55 -1.18 -5.92 -14.95
C ARG A 55 0.04 -6.07 -14.06
N HIS A 56 -0.16 -6.35 -12.78
CA HIS A 56 0.91 -6.66 -11.84
C HIS A 56 1.55 -8.05 -12.10
N GLN A 57 0.76 -9.04 -12.51
CA GLN A 57 1.20 -10.43 -12.69
C GLN A 57 1.71 -10.79 -14.10
N ASN A 58 1.09 -10.27 -15.18
CA ASN A 58 1.39 -10.65 -16.57
C ASN A 58 2.60 -9.92 -17.19
N ASN A 59 3.36 -9.17 -16.39
CA ASN A 59 4.50 -8.40 -16.88
C ASN A 59 5.75 -9.30 -17.01
N SER A 60 5.87 -9.98 -18.16
CA SER A 60 7.07 -10.73 -18.57
C SER A 60 8.21 -9.82 -19.04
N SER A 61 7.88 -8.57 -19.36
CA SER A 61 8.80 -7.44 -19.46
C SER A 61 9.00 -6.87 -18.06
N ARG A 62 10.22 -6.86 -17.52
CA ARG A 62 10.56 -6.33 -16.18
C ARG A 62 10.34 -4.81 -15.99
N LYS A 63 9.37 -4.19 -16.68
CA LYS A 63 8.98 -2.80 -16.49
C LYS A 63 7.73 -2.72 -15.62
N LEU A 64 7.96 -2.78 -14.31
CA LEU A 64 7.01 -2.36 -13.26
C LEU A 64 6.78 -0.83 -13.31
N GLU A 65 6.43 -0.26 -14.46
CA GLU A 65 6.46 1.20 -14.64
C GLU A 65 5.18 1.93 -14.21
N HIS A 66 4.17 1.26 -13.64
CA HIS A 66 2.92 1.93 -13.23
C HIS A 66 2.52 1.82 -11.73
N ILE A 67 2.94 0.78 -11.00
CA ILE A 67 2.56 0.57 -9.58
C ILE A 67 3.73 0.84 -8.62
N LEU A 68 4.96 0.44 -8.98
CA LEU A 68 6.17 0.91 -8.29
C LEU A 68 6.46 2.40 -8.56
N SER A 69 5.83 2.97 -9.58
CA SER A 69 5.92 4.39 -9.97
C SER A 69 4.70 5.20 -9.54
N CYS A 70 3.71 4.56 -8.91
CA CYS A 70 2.61 5.30 -8.32
C CYS A 70 3.08 5.87 -6.98
N ASP A 71 3.42 7.15 -6.97
CA ASP A 71 3.86 7.87 -5.77
C ASP A 71 2.85 7.74 -4.61
N GLN A 72 1.55 7.62 -4.92
CA GLN A 72 0.49 7.47 -3.91
C GLN A 72 0.45 6.06 -3.29
N CYS A 73 0.75 5.02 -4.07
CA CYS A 73 0.76 3.64 -3.57
C CYS A 73 2.06 3.24 -2.89
N GLN A 74 3.14 4.00 -3.09
CA GLN A 74 4.48 3.62 -2.62
C GLN A 74 4.54 3.31 -1.13
N TYR A 75 3.95 4.16 -0.29
CA TYR A 75 3.91 3.95 1.16
C TYR A 75 3.07 2.72 1.55
N LEU A 76 1.92 2.52 0.89
CA LEU A 76 1.05 1.37 1.12
C LEU A 76 1.74 0.06 0.73
N LEU A 77 2.38 0.02 -0.43
CA LEU A 77 3.14 -1.14 -0.91
C LEU A 77 4.34 -1.45 -0.01
N LEU A 78 5.06 -0.42 0.43
CA LEU A 78 6.17 -0.56 1.38
C LEU A 78 5.66 -1.17 2.68
N ALA A 79 4.57 -0.62 3.23
CA ALA A 79 3.99 -1.10 4.48
C ALA A 79 3.50 -2.55 4.37
N ILE A 80 2.81 -2.92 3.27
CA ILE A 80 2.39 -4.30 2.99
C ILE A 80 3.61 -5.22 2.95
N HIS A 81 4.67 -4.82 2.24
CA HIS A 81 5.90 -5.60 2.14
C HIS A 81 6.57 -5.78 3.52
N THR A 82 6.69 -4.72 4.31
CA THR A 82 7.29 -4.75 5.65
C THR A 82 6.60 -5.76 6.57
N VAL A 83 5.27 -5.82 6.54
CA VAL A 83 4.48 -6.66 7.45
C VAL A 83 4.08 -8.01 6.85
N SER A 84 4.39 -8.27 5.58
CA SER A 84 4.01 -9.49 4.86
C SER A 84 4.49 -10.79 5.50
N SER A 85 5.60 -10.76 6.24
CA SER A 85 6.14 -11.90 7.00
C SER A 85 5.28 -12.29 8.21
N PHE A 86 4.45 -11.37 8.71
CA PHE A 86 3.56 -11.59 9.85
C PHE A 86 2.10 -11.81 9.43
N ARG A 87 1.77 -11.52 8.16
CA ARG A 87 0.43 -11.58 7.57
C ARG A 87 0.50 -12.26 6.21
N GLU A 88 0.59 -13.59 6.25
CA GLU A 88 0.75 -14.47 5.07
C GLU A 88 -0.41 -14.34 4.06
N ASP A 89 -1.61 -13.95 4.52
CA ASP A 89 -2.78 -13.68 3.68
C ASP A 89 -2.57 -12.48 2.75
N LEU A 90 -1.67 -11.54 3.06
CA LEU A 90 -1.33 -10.41 2.19
C LEU A 90 -0.69 -10.86 0.87
N LYS A 91 -0.09 -12.06 0.83
CA LYS A 91 0.41 -12.64 -0.44
C LYS A 91 -0.73 -12.82 -1.45
N SER A 92 -1.96 -12.98 -0.98
CA SER A 92 -3.14 -13.13 -1.84
C SER A 92 -3.69 -11.81 -2.39
N LEU A 93 -3.23 -10.64 -1.91
CA LEU A 93 -3.66 -9.34 -2.45
C LEU A 93 -3.38 -9.25 -3.95
N PHE A 94 -2.18 -9.64 -4.37
CA PHE A 94 -1.73 -9.55 -5.76
C PHE A 94 -1.83 -10.88 -6.51
N VAL A 95 -2.70 -11.79 -6.06
CA VAL A 95 -2.92 -13.08 -6.72
C VAL A 95 -4.30 -13.12 -7.38
N ASN A 96 -4.35 -13.21 -8.71
CA ASN A 96 -5.58 -13.55 -9.41
C ASN A 96 -6.00 -14.96 -9.00
N ARG A 97 -7.12 -15.09 -8.28
CA ARG A 97 -7.81 -16.37 -8.20
C ARG A 97 -8.59 -16.52 -9.51
N ILE A 98 -8.14 -17.48 -10.32
CA ILE A 98 -8.82 -17.99 -11.52
C ILE A 98 -10.22 -18.47 -11.15
#